data_AF-A0A938T9V7-F1
#
_entry.id   AF-A0A938T9V7-F1
#
_cell.length_a   1.000
_cell.length_b   1.000
_cell.length_c   1.000
_cell.angle_alpha   90.00
_cell.angle_beta   90.00
_cell.angle_gamma   90.00
#
_symmetry.space_group_name_H-M   'P 1'
#
loop_
_entity.id
_entity.type
_entity.pdbx_description
1 polymer ?
#
loop_
_entity_poly.entity_id
_entity_poly.type
_entity_poly.pdbx_seq_one_letter_code
_entity_poly.pdbx_strand_id
1 'polypeptide(L)'
;MSRKPTHFDFWYAVNNTELLVLPTRHLETFGNTLINYTLVSELMDSVGQVRVREGRMQAMRPQIITPEAYSRMVLEGFGEQAEQYLEWLREHEDQVRVLRYGYTLKQEAFSEQVVTDSLENVLGRVKEAAADRKDPFCAVIKGVDTPWDVCLIRLFWQTVQNSAQANIRELSERHLFEMRDGIPMAVREEIDTAFAAAEKDATRVKQLGKLLQDKGVFEHYQDRFFSLVRRRGE
;
A
#
# COMPACT_ATOMS: atom_id res chain seq x y z
N MET A 1 -2.64 -23.24 19.15
CA MET A 1 -3.83 -22.47 18.70
C MET A 1 -3.53 -21.00 18.91
N SER A 2 -3.39 -20.21 17.85
CA SER A 2 -3.06 -18.79 17.98
C SER A 2 -4.30 -18.04 18.50
N ARG A 3 -4.18 -17.42 19.68
CA ARG A 3 -5.23 -16.56 20.25
C ARG A 3 -5.46 -15.40 19.27
N LYS A 4 -6.73 -15.08 18.98
CA LYS A 4 -7.04 -13.89 18.16
C LYS A 4 -6.55 -12.64 18.92
N PRO A 5 -5.78 -11.75 18.29
CA PRO A 5 -5.29 -10.54 18.94
C PRO A 5 -6.46 -9.65 19.35
N THR A 6 -6.37 -9.08 20.55
CA THR A 6 -7.32 -8.11 21.10
C THR A 6 -6.95 -6.68 20.69
N HIS A 7 -7.86 -5.72 20.89
CA HIS A 7 -7.57 -4.30 20.67
C HIS A 7 -6.37 -3.81 21.50
N PHE A 8 -6.18 -4.35 22.71
CA PHE A 8 -5.03 -4.05 23.55
C PHE A 8 -3.72 -4.57 22.91
N ASP A 9 -3.73 -5.80 22.39
CA ASP A 9 -2.54 -6.41 21.75
C ASP A 9 -2.10 -5.62 20.51
N PHE A 10 -3.05 -5.03 19.77
CA PHE A 10 -2.76 -4.14 18.65
C PHE A 10 -2.01 -2.87 19.10
N TRP A 11 -2.56 -2.11 20.05
CA TRP A 11 -1.92 -0.88 20.53
C TRP A 11 -0.58 -1.16 21.21
N TYR A 12 -0.48 -2.28 21.91
CA TYR A 12 0.78 -2.75 22.47
C TYR A 12 1.82 -2.98 21.37
N ALA A 13 1.48 -3.72 20.31
CA ALA A 13 2.38 -3.94 19.18
C ALA A 13 2.78 -2.63 18.49
N VAL A 14 1.83 -1.71 18.26
CA VAL A 14 2.11 -0.40 17.67
C VAL A 14 3.12 0.37 18.52
N ASN A 15 2.92 0.46 19.84
CA ASN A 15 3.78 1.24 20.73
C ASN A 15 5.13 0.58 21.01
N ASN A 16 5.21 -0.75 20.96
CA ASN A 16 6.43 -1.53 21.24
C ASN A 16 7.16 -1.98 19.97
N THR A 17 6.86 -1.36 18.83
CA THR A 17 7.63 -1.53 17.60
C THR A 17 8.68 -0.41 17.50
N GLU A 18 9.89 -0.74 17.09
CA GLU A 18 10.95 0.22 16.80
C GLU A 18 11.51 -0.09 15.41
N LEU A 19 11.49 0.90 14.52
CA LEU A 19 12.05 0.80 13.17
C LEU A 19 13.52 1.23 13.25
N LEU A 20 14.42 0.24 13.30
CA LEU A 20 15.83 0.47 13.59
C LEU A 20 16.64 0.80 12.34
N VAL A 21 16.27 0.18 11.21
CA VAL A 21 16.81 0.49 9.88
C VAL A 21 15.62 0.60 8.94
N LEU A 22 15.54 1.71 8.22
CA LEU A 22 14.53 1.96 7.20
C LEU A 22 15.15 1.85 5.80
N PRO A 23 14.34 1.51 4.77
CA PRO A 23 14.74 1.65 3.39
C PRO A 23 15.30 3.05 3.13
N THR A 24 16.47 3.11 2.48
CA THR A 24 17.14 4.38 2.17
C THR A 24 16.66 4.96 0.84
N ARG A 25 16.08 4.13 -0.03
CA ARG A 25 15.40 4.56 -1.25
C ARG A 25 13.90 4.63 -1.06
N HIS A 26 13.28 5.57 -1.78
CA HIS A 26 11.84 5.69 -1.87
C HIS A 26 11.21 4.51 -2.62
N LEU A 27 9.95 4.24 -2.33
CA LEU A 27 9.12 3.35 -3.13
C LEU A 27 9.11 3.80 -4.59
N GLU A 28 9.11 2.84 -5.50
CA GLU A 28 9.03 3.13 -6.93
C GLU A 28 7.68 3.76 -7.30
N THR A 29 7.72 4.85 -8.07
CA THR A 29 6.52 5.54 -8.55
C THR A 29 5.77 4.75 -9.64
N PHE A 30 6.51 4.05 -10.50
CA PHE A 30 5.97 3.37 -11.69
C PHE A 30 6.10 1.85 -11.65
N GLY A 31 6.66 1.30 -10.56
CA GLY A 31 6.97 -0.11 -10.38
C GLY A 31 6.61 -0.61 -8.98
N ASN A 32 6.71 -1.91 -8.77
CA ASN A 32 6.49 -2.49 -7.45
C ASN A 32 7.82 -2.59 -6.72
N THR A 33 7.86 -2.19 -5.46
CA THR A 33 9.06 -2.26 -4.63
C THR A 33 9.05 -3.50 -3.76
N LEU A 34 10.19 -4.18 -3.66
CA LEU A 34 10.37 -5.33 -2.79
C LEU A 34 11.21 -4.92 -1.58
N ILE A 35 10.61 -4.90 -0.41
CA ILE A 35 11.26 -4.57 0.86
C ILE A 35 11.65 -5.88 1.55
N ASN A 36 12.94 -6.03 1.81
CA ASN A 36 13.48 -7.16 2.58
C ASN A 36 13.47 -6.77 4.06
N TYR A 37 12.59 -7.38 4.86
CA TYR A 37 12.50 -7.09 6.28
C TYR A 37 13.15 -8.19 7.12
N THR A 38 13.78 -7.77 8.21
CA THR A 38 14.18 -8.63 9.33
C THR A 38 13.53 -8.09 10.59
N LEU A 39 12.56 -8.84 11.13
CA LEU A 39 11.90 -8.54 12.40
C LEU A 39 12.53 -9.38 13.51
N VAL A 40 12.93 -8.72 14.58
CA VAL A 40 13.52 -9.35 15.76
C VAL A 40 12.60 -9.08 16.95
N SER A 41 12.21 -10.16 17.64
CA SER A 41 11.32 -10.10 18.80
C SER A 41 11.73 -11.11 19.86
N GLU A 42 11.61 -10.75 21.13
CA GLU A 42 11.75 -11.73 22.22
C GLU A 42 10.53 -12.64 22.31
N LEU A 43 10.77 -13.91 22.65
CA LEU A 43 9.70 -14.86 22.94
C LEU A 43 9.09 -14.57 24.31
N MET A 44 7.77 -14.41 24.37
CA MET A 44 7.07 -14.18 25.65
C MET A 44 7.20 -15.36 26.62
N ASP A 45 7.31 -16.58 26.08
CA ASP A 45 7.28 -17.83 26.86
C ASP A 45 8.68 -18.33 27.27
N SER A 46 9.76 -17.65 26.87
CA SER A 46 11.13 -18.14 27.10
C SER A 46 12.15 -17.01 27.23
N VAL A 47 12.78 -16.93 28.41
CA VAL A 47 13.80 -15.92 28.71
C VAL A 47 15.08 -16.20 27.92
N GLY A 48 15.67 -15.17 27.31
CA GLY A 48 16.91 -15.28 26.55
C GLY A 48 16.75 -16.01 25.21
N GLN A 49 15.52 -16.13 24.70
CA GLN A 49 15.25 -16.62 23.36
C GLN A 49 14.68 -15.50 22.49
N VAL A 50 15.32 -15.28 21.36
CA VAL A 50 14.96 -14.24 20.39
C VAL A 50 14.52 -14.93 19.11
N ARG A 51 13.35 -14.55 18.60
CA ARG A 51 12.89 -14.97 17.29
C ARG A 51 13.26 -13.92 16.25
N VAL A 52 13.94 -14.36 15.21
CA VAL A 52 14.26 -13.58 14.01
C VAL A 52 13.35 -14.07 12.88
N ARG A 53 12.56 -13.16 12.32
CA ARG A 53 11.72 -13.39 11.16
C ARG A 53 12.26 -12.60 9.98
N GLU A 54 12.64 -13.30 8.93
CA GLU A 54 13.02 -12.67 7.66
C GLU A 54 11.92 -12.89 6.63
N GLY A 55 11.69 -11.89 5.80
CA GLY A 55 10.69 -12.00 4.76
C GLY A 55 10.73 -10.86 3.76
N ARG A 56 9.78 -10.91 2.83
CA ARG A 56 9.65 -9.94 1.75
C ARG A 56 8.26 -9.35 1.72
N MET A 57 8.21 -8.02 1.77
CA MET A 57 7.01 -7.25 1.55
C MET A 57 7.07 -6.62 0.15
N GLN A 58 6.08 -6.91 -0.68
CA GLN A 58 5.95 -6.22 -1.96
C GLN A 58 5.01 -5.02 -1.79
N ALA A 59 5.57 -3.82 -1.81
CA ALA A 59 4.83 -2.58 -1.95
C ALA A 59 4.42 -2.41 -3.42
N MET A 60 3.13 -2.23 -3.65
CA MET A 60 2.60 -1.97 -4.98
C MET A 60 2.84 -0.51 -5.36
N ARG A 61 2.97 -0.25 -6.67
CA ARG A 61 3.09 1.12 -7.18
C ARG A 61 1.94 2.01 -6.67
N PRO A 62 2.20 3.30 -6.38
CA PRO A 62 1.15 4.25 -6.03
C PRO A 62 0.10 4.34 -7.14
N GLN A 63 -1.17 4.40 -6.74
CA GLN A 63 -2.28 4.63 -7.66
C GLN A 63 -2.92 5.98 -7.39
N ILE A 64 -3.01 6.81 -8.43
CA ILE A 64 -3.84 8.02 -8.38
C ILE A 64 -5.31 7.57 -8.40
N ILE A 65 -6.09 8.10 -7.47
CA ILE A 65 -7.52 7.85 -7.38
C ILE A 65 -8.31 9.15 -7.60
N THR A 66 -9.52 9.01 -8.11
CA THR A 66 -10.44 10.14 -8.29
C THR A 66 -10.97 10.61 -6.94
N PRO A 67 -11.37 11.89 -6.83
CA PRO A 67 -12.06 12.38 -5.65
C PRO A 67 -13.30 11.55 -5.30
N GLU A 68 -14.12 11.17 -6.30
CA GLU A 68 -15.31 10.34 -6.09
C GLU A 68 -14.98 8.94 -5.54
N ALA A 69 -13.93 8.29 -6.06
CA ALA A 69 -13.48 7.00 -5.53
C ALA A 69 -12.95 7.14 -4.09
N TYR A 70 -12.24 8.22 -3.79
CA TYR A 70 -11.75 8.50 -2.44
C TYR A 70 -12.91 8.71 -1.46
N SER A 71 -13.88 9.56 -1.79
CA SER A 71 -15.03 9.83 -0.94
C SER A 71 -15.81 8.55 -0.62
N ARG A 72 -16.09 7.71 -1.63
CA ARG A 72 -16.76 6.42 -1.40
C ARG A 72 -15.97 5.50 -0.45
N MET A 73 -14.64 5.45 -0.58
CA MET A 73 -13.79 4.65 0.32
C MET A 73 -13.76 5.19 1.76
N VAL A 74 -13.72 6.51 1.93
CA VAL A 74 -13.64 7.13 3.26
C VAL A 74 -15.00 7.07 3.96
N LEU A 75 -16.11 7.13 3.24
CA LEU A 75 -17.45 7.16 3.82
C LEU A 75 -17.98 5.79 4.26
N GLU A 76 -17.33 4.69 3.85
CA GLU A 76 -17.62 3.36 4.38
C GLU A 76 -17.31 3.30 5.90
N GLY A 77 -18.34 3.57 6.72
CA GLY A 77 -18.27 3.49 8.18
C GLY A 77 -18.21 4.83 8.91
N PHE A 78 -18.36 5.96 8.22
CA PHE A 78 -18.44 7.30 8.82
C PHE A 78 -19.89 7.83 8.83
N GLY A 79 -20.21 8.75 9.76
CA GLY A 79 -21.52 9.40 9.84
C GLY A 79 -21.66 10.63 8.93
N GLU A 80 -22.87 11.19 8.85
CA GLU A 80 -23.26 12.32 7.98
C GLU A 80 -22.32 13.55 8.06
N GLN A 81 -21.65 13.78 9.20
CA GLN A 81 -20.72 14.90 9.36
C GLN A 81 -19.42 14.73 8.55
N ALA A 82 -18.96 13.50 8.34
CA ALA A 82 -17.80 13.23 7.50
C ALA A 82 -18.12 13.42 6.00
N GLU A 83 -19.36 13.10 5.60
CA GLU A 83 -19.87 13.38 4.25
C GLU A 83 -19.84 14.87 3.94
N GLN A 84 -20.36 15.69 4.84
CA GLN A 84 -20.36 17.15 4.68
C GLN A 84 -18.96 17.73 4.58
N TYR A 85 -17.99 17.20 5.34
CA TYR A 85 -16.61 17.65 5.29
C TYR A 85 -15.90 17.25 3.98
N LEU A 86 -16.12 16.03 3.50
CA LEU A 86 -15.58 15.57 2.22
C LEU A 86 -16.19 16.30 1.03
N GLU A 87 -17.49 16.61 1.07
CA GLU A 87 -18.15 17.41 0.04
C GLU A 87 -17.58 18.83 0.02
N TRP A 88 -17.40 19.45 1.20
CA TRP A 88 -16.73 20.74 1.32
C TRP A 88 -15.30 20.72 0.75
N LEU A 89 -14.51 19.70 1.06
CA LEU A 89 -13.17 19.49 0.48
C LEU A 89 -13.23 19.35 -1.05
N ARG A 90 -14.21 18.61 -1.59
CA ARG A 90 -14.37 18.46 -3.04
C ARG A 90 -14.69 19.80 -3.73
N GLU A 91 -15.46 20.65 -3.06
CA GLU A 91 -15.91 21.94 -3.60
C GLU A 91 -14.90 23.08 -3.41
N HIS A 92 -14.04 23.00 -2.39
CA HIS A 92 -13.18 24.12 -1.99
C HIS A 92 -11.67 23.84 -2.13
N GLU A 93 -11.25 22.60 -2.28
CA GLU A 93 -9.85 22.21 -2.45
C GLU A 93 -9.63 21.61 -3.85
N ASP A 94 -9.34 22.48 -4.82
CA ASP A 94 -8.98 22.13 -6.21
C ASP A 94 -7.71 21.24 -6.33
N GLN A 95 -7.04 20.92 -5.21
CA GLN A 95 -5.69 20.34 -5.19
C GLN A 95 -5.57 19.06 -4.37
N VAL A 96 -6.67 18.38 -4.03
CA VAL A 96 -6.58 17.11 -3.30
C VAL A 96 -6.00 16.02 -4.21
N ARG A 97 -4.69 15.81 -4.11
CA ARG A 97 -3.95 14.73 -4.79
C ARG A 97 -3.98 13.50 -3.90
N VAL A 98 -4.77 12.50 -4.27
CA VAL A 98 -4.88 11.27 -3.49
C VAL A 98 -4.06 10.15 -4.13
N LEU A 99 -3.09 9.65 -3.36
CA LEU A 99 -2.34 8.45 -3.70
C LEU A 99 -2.75 7.29 -2.81
N ARG A 100 -3.15 6.19 -3.45
CA ARG A 100 -3.41 4.92 -2.79
C ARG A 100 -2.19 4.02 -2.90
N TYR A 101 -1.69 3.57 -1.75
CA TYR A 101 -0.64 2.56 -1.66
C TYR A 101 -1.22 1.25 -1.14
N GLY A 102 -0.70 0.14 -1.65
CA GLY A 102 -1.05 -1.21 -1.19
C GLY A 102 0.21 -2.05 -1.01
N TYR A 103 0.11 -3.11 -0.22
CA TYR A 103 1.19 -4.08 -0.06
C TYR A 103 0.65 -5.50 -0.02
N THR A 104 1.54 -6.45 -0.30
CA THR A 104 1.30 -7.88 -0.12
C THR A 104 2.52 -8.52 0.54
N LEU A 105 2.30 -9.48 1.44
CA LEU A 105 3.37 -10.26 2.04
C LEU A 105 3.62 -11.50 1.18
N LYS A 106 4.88 -11.72 0.79
CA LYS A 106 5.26 -12.91 0.02
C LYS A 106 5.66 -14.04 0.97
N GLN A 107 4.85 -15.09 1.00
CA GLN A 107 5.09 -16.28 1.82
C GLN A 107 6.33 -17.07 1.36
N GLU A 108 6.69 -17.02 0.08
CA GLU A 108 7.78 -17.82 -0.53
C GLU A 108 9.19 -17.49 0.00
N ALA A 109 9.37 -16.35 0.68
CA ALA A 109 10.66 -15.91 1.20
C ALA A 109 10.66 -15.73 2.73
N PHE A 110 9.69 -16.33 3.42
CA PHE A 110 9.54 -16.23 4.86
C PHE A 110 10.41 -17.27 5.58
N SER A 111 11.22 -16.81 6.53
CA SER A 111 12.02 -17.67 7.41
C SER A 111 11.86 -17.23 8.86
N GLU A 112 11.73 -18.20 9.77
CA GLU A 112 11.75 -17.96 11.21
C GLU A 112 12.88 -18.77 11.84
N GLN A 113 13.64 -18.13 12.71
CA GLN A 113 14.72 -18.76 13.47
C GLN A 113 14.65 -18.31 14.92
N VAL A 114 14.84 -19.24 15.85
CA VAL A 114 14.96 -18.93 17.27
C VAL A 114 16.42 -19.06 17.67
N VAL A 115 16.96 -17.98 18.23
CA VAL A 115 18.35 -17.87 18.67
C VAL A 115 18.37 -17.72 20.19
N THR A 116 19.21 -18.49 20.86
CA THR A 116 19.45 -18.35 22.31
C THR A 116 20.56 -17.35 22.55
N ASP A 117 20.19 -16.09 22.75
CA ASP A 117 21.08 -14.95 23.01
C ASP A 117 20.26 -13.76 23.54
N SER A 118 20.90 -12.66 23.94
CA SER A 118 20.19 -11.44 24.31
C SER A 118 19.63 -10.73 23.07
N LEU A 119 18.47 -10.05 23.21
CA LEU A 119 17.88 -9.26 22.13
C LEU A 119 18.86 -8.23 21.56
N GLU A 120 19.61 -7.56 22.43
CA GLU A 120 20.59 -6.54 22.05
C GLU A 120 21.71 -7.12 21.17
N ASN A 121 22.25 -8.29 21.53
CA ASN A 121 23.29 -8.96 20.76
C ASN A 121 22.77 -9.39 19.37
N VAL A 122 21.57 -9.95 19.32
CA VAL A 122 20.94 -10.37 18.05
C VAL A 122 20.68 -9.14 17.17
N LEU A 123 20.13 -8.07 17.75
CA LEU A 123 19.89 -6.82 17.03
C LEU A 123 21.17 -6.19 16.49
N GLY A 124 22.26 -6.21 17.26
CA GLY A 124 23.58 -5.76 16.81
C GLY A 124 24.05 -6.50 15.56
N ARG A 125 24.06 -7.84 15.62
CA ARG A 125 24.44 -8.70 14.48
C ARG A 125 23.55 -8.50 13.26
N VAL A 126 22.23 -8.38 13.46
CA VAL A 126 21.26 -8.16 12.36
C VAL A 126 21.50 -6.80 11.70
N LYS A 127 21.79 -5.74 12.48
CA LYS A 127 22.10 -4.41 11.93
C LYS A 127 23.39 -4.41 11.13
N GLU A 128 24.44 -5.05 11.65
CA GLU A 128 25.73 -5.18 10.93
C GLU A 128 25.54 -5.94 9.62
N ALA A 129 24.85 -7.10 9.66
CA ALA A 129 24.54 -7.86 8.46
C ALA A 129 23.69 -7.08 7.45
N ALA A 130 22.72 -6.28 7.92
CA ALA A 130 21.93 -5.41 7.05
C ALA A 130 22.78 -4.31 6.39
N ALA A 131 23.71 -3.71 7.13
CA ALA A 131 24.64 -2.72 6.59
C ALA A 131 25.58 -3.33 5.54
N ASP A 132 26.07 -4.54 5.77
CA ASP A 132 26.97 -5.26 4.85
C ASP A 132 26.28 -5.66 3.54
N ARG A 133 24.99 -6.00 3.58
CA ARG A 133 24.20 -6.33 2.37
C ARG A 133 24.11 -5.16 1.40
N LYS A 134 24.24 -3.90 1.86
CA LYS A 134 24.11 -2.66 1.07
C LYS A 134 22.83 -2.61 0.23
N ASP A 135 21.77 -3.26 0.71
CA ASP A 135 20.48 -3.28 0.02
C ASP A 135 19.68 -2.02 0.39
N PRO A 136 19.35 -1.15 -0.58
CA PRO A 136 18.63 0.09 -0.31
C PRO A 136 17.19 -0.12 0.18
N PHE A 137 16.63 -1.33 0.01
CA PHE A 137 15.29 -1.72 0.44
C PHE A 137 15.30 -2.68 1.64
N CYS A 138 16.42 -2.75 2.37
CA CYS A 138 16.48 -3.50 3.62
C CYS A 138 15.85 -2.72 4.77
N ALA A 139 15.11 -3.42 5.63
CA ALA A 139 14.54 -2.89 6.86
C ALA A 139 14.81 -3.82 8.04
N VAL A 140 15.17 -3.25 9.18
CA VAL A 140 15.36 -3.98 10.45
C VAL A 140 14.38 -3.42 11.48
N ILE A 141 13.57 -4.31 12.03
CA ILE A 141 12.49 -3.97 12.96
C ILE A 141 12.75 -4.71 14.27
N LYS A 142 12.65 -4.00 15.39
CA LYS A 142 12.46 -4.59 16.72
C LYS A 142 10.98 -4.51 17.05
N GLY A 143 10.38 -5.59 17.50
CA GLY A 143 8.94 -5.59 17.79
C GLY A 143 8.51 -6.74 18.68
N VAL A 144 7.21 -7.00 18.66
CA VAL A 144 6.58 -8.05 19.47
C VAL A 144 6.45 -9.35 18.68
N ASP A 145 6.46 -10.48 19.36
CA ASP A 145 6.31 -11.80 18.70
C ASP A 145 4.89 -12.03 18.18
N THR A 146 3.88 -11.49 18.85
CA THR A 146 2.48 -11.53 18.43
C THR A 146 1.75 -10.27 18.93
N PRO A 147 1.01 -9.53 18.08
CA PRO A 147 0.89 -9.66 16.62
C PRO A 147 2.09 -9.03 15.87
N TRP A 148 2.93 -9.86 15.25
CA TRP A 148 4.12 -9.41 14.51
C TRP A 148 3.79 -8.69 13.20
N ASP A 149 2.64 -8.98 12.62
CA ASP A 149 2.10 -8.38 11.40
C ASP A 149 1.82 -6.88 11.58
N VAL A 150 1.46 -6.44 12.78
CA VAL A 150 1.28 -5.02 13.12
C VAL A 150 2.61 -4.25 13.01
N CYS A 151 3.74 -4.88 13.38
CA CYS A 151 5.06 -4.29 13.21
C CYS A 151 5.37 -4.02 11.73
N LEU A 152 4.95 -4.93 10.84
CA LEU A 152 5.12 -4.78 9.39
C LEU A 152 4.23 -3.68 8.82
N ILE A 153 2.98 -3.57 9.28
CA ILE A 153 2.09 -2.46 8.90
C ILE A 153 2.74 -1.11 9.24
N ARG A 154 3.34 -1.01 10.43
CA ARG A 154 4.06 0.20 10.84
C ARG A 154 5.26 0.50 9.94
N LEU A 155 6.06 -0.51 9.57
CA LEU A 155 7.15 -0.34 8.59
C LEU A 155 6.61 0.18 7.25
N PHE A 156 5.55 -0.43 6.73
CA PHE A 156 4.94 -0.03 5.45
C PHE A 156 4.51 1.42 5.49
N TRP A 157 3.77 1.82 6.53
CA TRP A 157 3.29 3.19 6.69
C TRP A 157 4.44 4.21 6.74
N GLN A 158 5.48 3.94 7.53
CA GLN A 158 6.66 4.81 7.59
C GLN A 158 7.36 4.93 6.23
N THR A 159 7.47 3.82 5.50
CA THR A 159 8.09 3.79 4.17
C THR A 159 7.29 4.58 3.14
N VAL A 160 5.95 4.49 3.20
CA VAL A 160 5.05 5.31 2.37
C VAL A 160 5.20 6.78 2.69
N GLN A 161 5.19 7.18 3.96
CA GLN A 161 5.36 8.58 4.37
C GLN A 161 6.68 9.17 3.86
N ASN A 162 7.77 8.40 3.95
CA ASN A 162 9.08 8.83 3.45
C ASN A 162 9.11 8.94 1.91
N SER A 163 8.27 8.20 1.19
CA SER A 163 8.28 8.13 -0.28
C SER A 163 7.25 9.04 -0.94
N ALA A 164 6.17 9.37 -0.24
CA ALA A 164 5.01 10.05 -0.80
C ALA A 164 5.36 11.37 -1.49
N GLN A 165 6.20 12.21 -0.87
CA GLN A 165 6.58 13.50 -1.46
C GLN A 165 7.34 13.33 -2.79
N ALA A 166 8.28 12.40 -2.85
CA ALA A 166 9.04 12.11 -4.06
C ALA A 166 8.13 11.52 -5.15
N ASN A 167 7.27 10.57 -4.80
CA ASN A 167 6.33 9.97 -5.75
C ASN A 167 5.33 11.01 -6.28
N ILE A 168 4.80 11.89 -5.43
CA ILE A 168 3.91 12.99 -5.86
C ILE A 168 4.63 13.91 -6.84
N ARG A 169 5.89 14.25 -6.57
CA ARG A 169 6.68 15.09 -7.47
C ARG A 169 6.87 14.44 -8.84
N GLU A 170 7.32 13.20 -8.89
CA GLU A 170 7.55 12.46 -10.15
C GLU A 170 6.26 12.28 -10.96
N LEU A 171 5.12 12.01 -10.31
CA LEU A 171 3.82 11.94 -10.97
C LEU A 171 3.37 13.31 -11.50
N SER A 172 3.65 14.38 -10.75
CA SER A 172 3.34 15.75 -11.15
C SER A 172 4.17 16.21 -12.34
N GLU A 173 5.45 15.84 -12.41
CA GLU A 173 6.33 16.13 -13.56
C GLU A 173 5.86 15.44 -14.85
N ARG A 174 5.06 14.37 -14.74
CA ARG A 174 4.41 13.71 -15.87
C ARG A 174 2.97 14.19 -16.13
N HIS A 175 2.53 15.26 -15.46
CA HIS A 175 1.19 15.82 -15.62
C HIS A 175 0.04 14.84 -15.26
N LEU A 176 0.34 13.79 -14.48
CA LEU A 176 -0.62 12.71 -14.21
C LEU A 176 -1.74 13.11 -13.24
N PHE A 177 -1.55 14.20 -12.48
CA PHE A 177 -2.57 14.80 -11.62
C PHE A 177 -3.43 15.84 -12.31
N GLU A 178 -3.15 16.21 -13.57
CA GLU A 178 -3.97 17.20 -14.27
C GLU A 178 -5.40 16.70 -14.41
N MET A 179 -6.35 17.53 -13.99
CA MET A 179 -7.77 17.20 -14.03
C MET A 179 -8.37 17.63 -15.36
N ARG A 180 -9.08 16.71 -16.02
CA ARG A 180 -9.96 17.03 -17.15
C ARG A 180 -11.33 16.44 -16.87
N ASP A 181 -12.38 17.23 -17.01
CA ASP A 181 -13.77 16.90 -16.65
C ASP A 181 -13.88 16.17 -15.28
N GLY A 182 -13.12 16.62 -14.27
CA GLY A 182 -13.13 16.03 -12.93
C GLY A 182 -12.34 14.71 -12.77
N ILE A 183 -11.64 14.24 -13.81
CA ILE A 183 -10.89 12.98 -13.79
C ILE A 183 -9.39 13.26 -13.96
N PRO A 184 -8.52 12.73 -13.07
CA PRO A 184 -7.06 12.85 -13.21
C PRO A 184 -6.56 12.16 -14.48
N MET A 185 -5.53 12.74 -15.09
CA MET A 185 -4.96 12.23 -16.34
C MET A 185 -4.52 10.76 -16.24
N ALA A 186 -3.85 10.36 -15.15
CA ALA A 186 -3.48 8.94 -14.95
C ALA A 186 -4.67 7.97 -15.01
N VAL A 187 -5.82 8.37 -14.48
CA VAL A 187 -7.03 7.54 -14.48
C VAL A 187 -7.59 7.44 -15.91
N ARG A 188 -7.56 8.54 -16.68
CA ARG A 188 -7.96 8.53 -18.09
C ARG A 188 -7.08 7.61 -18.94
N GLU A 189 -5.76 7.70 -18.76
CA GLU A 189 -4.78 6.85 -19.45
C GLU A 189 -5.02 5.36 -19.17
N GLU A 190 -5.31 5.02 -17.90
CA GLU A 190 -5.63 3.66 -17.48
C GLU A 190 -6.93 3.17 -18.15
N ILE A 191 -7.95 4.01 -18.21
CA ILE A 191 -9.25 3.71 -18.82
C ILE A 191 -9.13 3.55 -20.33
N ASP A 192 -8.42 4.43 -21.03
CA ASP A 192 -8.22 4.34 -22.47
C ASP A 192 -7.49 3.06 -22.86
N THR A 193 -6.48 2.68 -22.07
CA THR A 193 -5.79 1.40 -22.23
C THR A 193 -6.74 0.21 -22.04
N ALA A 194 -7.62 0.27 -21.03
CA ALA A 194 -8.60 -0.76 -20.76
C ALA A 194 -9.68 -0.86 -21.86
N PHE A 195 -10.14 0.27 -22.41
CA PHE A 195 -11.02 0.31 -23.57
C PHE A 195 -10.36 -0.32 -24.79
N ALA A 196 -9.12 0.07 -25.12
CA ALA A 196 -8.38 -0.50 -26.24
C ALA A 196 -8.15 -2.01 -26.10
N ALA A 197 -7.95 -2.50 -24.88
CA ALA A 197 -7.85 -3.93 -24.59
C ALA A 197 -9.20 -4.65 -24.76
N ALA A 198 -10.31 -4.06 -24.28
CA ALA A 198 -11.65 -4.63 -24.41
C ALA A 198 -12.17 -4.59 -25.86
N GLU A 199 -11.73 -3.61 -26.64
CA GLU A 199 -11.95 -3.51 -28.10
C GLU A 199 -11.22 -4.62 -28.88
N LYS A 200 -10.23 -5.29 -28.28
CA LYS A 200 -9.55 -6.44 -28.85
C LYS A 200 -10.10 -7.75 -28.29
N ASP A 201 -10.41 -7.81 -27.00
CA ASP A 201 -10.75 -9.04 -26.27
C ASP A 201 -12.07 -8.90 -25.48
N ALA A 202 -13.08 -9.70 -25.84
CA ALA A 202 -14.44 -9.58 -25.32
C ALA A 202 -14.54 -10.01 -23.86
N THR A 203 -13.63 -10.88 -23.41
CA THR A 203 -13.57 -11.35 -22.03
C THR A 203 -13.22 -10.21 -21.05
N ARG A 204 -12.61 -9.13 -21.56
CA ARG A 204 -12.18 -7.98 -20.75
C ARG A 204 -13.26 -6.92 -20.56
N VAL A 205 -14.39 -7.00 -21.27
CA VAL A 205 -15.48 -6.03 -21.16
C VAL A 205 -16.03 -5.97 -19.72
N LYS A 206 -16.16 -7.14 -19.07
CA LYS A 206 -16.57 -7.20 -17.65
C LYS A 206 -15.56 -6.54 -16.72
N GLN A 207 -14.27 -6.72 -16.99
CA GLN A 207 -13.19 -6.11 -16.20
C GLN A 207 -13.16 -4.59 -16.37
N LEU A 208 -13.38 -4.10 -17.59
CA LEU A 208 -13.51 -2.67 -17.89
C LEU A 208 -14.68 -2.05 -17.14
N GLY A 209 -15.85 -2.69 -17.15
CA GLY A 209 -17.01 -2.22 -16.39
C GLY A 209 -16.72 -2.09 -14.90
N LYS A 210 -16.06 -3.09 -14.32
CA LYS A 210 -15.63 -3.04 -12.91
C LYS A 210 -14.63 -1.91 -12.65
N LEU A 211 -13.64 -1.71 -13.52
CA LEU A 211 -12.65 -0.63 -13.39
C LEU A 211 -13.34 0.74 -13.36
N LEU A 212 -14.28 0.99 -14.28
CA LEU A 212 -15.02 2.26 -14.34
C LEU A 212 -15.84 2.52 -13.05
N GLN A 213 -16.44 1.47 -12.49
CA GLN A 213 -17.17 1.55 -11.22
C GLN A 213 -16.23 1.82 -10.04
N ASP A 214 -15.14 1.05 -9.92
CA ASP A 214 -14.13 1.18 -8.85
C ASP A 214 -13.51 2.59 -8.85
N LYS A 215 -13.32 3.18 -10.05
CA LYS A 215 -12.78 4.54 -10.22
C LYS A 215 -13.83 5.65 -10.12
N GLY A 216 -15.12 5.33 -10.07
CA GLY A 216 -16.20 6.33 -9.91
C GLY A 216 -16.32 7.23 -11.13
N VAL A 217 -16.24 6.65 -12.32
CA VAL A 217 -16.28 7.40 -13.58
C VAL A 217 -17.18 6.73 -14.61
N PHE A 218 -18.00 5.77 -14.17
CA PHE A 218 -18.86 5.02 -15.08
C PHE A 218 -19.80 5.94 -15.87
N GLU A 219 -20.44 6.90 -15.21
CA GLU A 219 -21.34 7.87 -15.85
C GLU A 219 -20.66 8.65 -16.98
N HIS A 220 -19.39 9.08 -16.78
CA HIS A 220 -18.62 9.79 -17.80
C HIS A 220 -18.30 8.94 -19.04
N TYR A 221 -18.23 7.61 -18.90
CA TYR A 221 -17.87 6.69 -19.98
C TYR A 221 -19.03 5.77 -20.41
N GLN A 222 -20.23 6.00 -19.90
CA GLN A 222 -21.39 5.11 -20.07
C GLN A 222 -21.72 4.88 -21.55
N ASP A 223 -21.82 5.95 -22.33
CA ASP A 223 -22.18 5.87 -23.76
C ASP A 223 -21.12 5.12 -24.57
N ARG A 224 -19.85 5.36 -24.27
CA ARG A 224 -18.71 4.66 -24.89
C ARG A 224 -18.71 3.18 -24.52
N PHE A 225 -18.98 2.85 -23.26
CA PHE A 225 -19.07 1.48 -22.78
C PHE A 225 -20.21 0.71 -23.44
N PHE A 226 -21.43 1.26 -23.47
CA PHE A 226 -22.56 0.59 -24.12
C PHE A 226 -22.39 0.48 -25.63
N SER A 227 -21.77 1.48 -26.28
CA SER A 227 -21.43 1.39 -27.70
C SER A 227 -20.46 0.23 -27.98
N LEU A 228 -19.47 0.01 -27.12
CA LEU A 228 -18.54 -1.11 -27.20
C LEU A 228 -19.27 -2.46 -27.04
N VAL A 229 -20.14 -2.57 -26.04
CA VAL A 229 -20.92 -3.79 -25.78
C VAL A 229 -21.84 -4.12 -26.95
N ARG A 230 -22.54 -3.12 -27.52
CA ARG A 230 -23.44 -3.31 -28.67
C ARG A 230 -22.69 -3.84 -29.90
N ARG A 231 -21.54 -3.25 -30.25
CA ARG A 231 -20.73 -3.70 -31.41
C ARG A 231 -20.17 -5.11 -31.28
N ARG A 232 -20.17 -5.70 -30.09
CA ARG A 232 -19.65 -7.06 -29.83
C ARG A 232 -20.74 -8.07 -29.46
N GLY A 233 -21.98 -7.60 -29.29
CA GLY A 233 -23.17 -8.44 -29.11
C GLY A 233 -23.82 -8.85 -30.43
N GLU A 234 -23.38 -8.27 -31.55
CA GLU A 234 -23.64 -8.70 -32.94
C GLU A 234 -22.56 -9.67 -33.42
#